data_AF-A0A958ELN5-F1
#
_entry.id   AF-A0A958ELN5-F1
#
_cell.length_a   1.000
_cell.length_b   1.000
_cell.length_c   1.000
_cell.angle_alpha   90.00
_cell.angle_beta   90.00
_cell.angle_gamma   90.00
#
_symmetry.space_group_name_H-M   'P 1'
#
loop_
_entity.id
_entity.type
_entity.pdbx_description
1 polymer ?
#
loop_
_entity_poly.entity_id
_entity_poly.type
_entity_poly.pdbx_seq_one_letter_code
_entity_poly.pdbx_strand_id
1 'polypeptide(L)'
;YSQIWLKLIKSISRSAQINQFEFQKSIHYPDQEMQFVLFTDEKQPGVMVSNRSKATDVYLLQSLIDQSNWSGKFWPAGSGWHRFSSQIDTLNYRDIYVYPKQTWQSHQVAENRQSNQNQSVAITGSAQIKENVEIERIWFYLLTFILFLLLWLEEKF
;
A
#
# COMPACT_ATOMS: atom_id res chain seq x y z
N TYR A 1 -34.02 -32.62 -1.34
CA TYR A 1 -32.92 -33.05 -0.46
C TYR A 1 -31.58 -32.33 -0.72
N SER A 2 -31.15 -32.14 -1.96
CA SER A 2 -29.87 -31.44 -2.30
C SER A 2 -29.78 -29.99 -1.80
N GLN A 3 -30.89 -29.24 -1.80
CA GLN A 3 -30.89 -27.84 -1.35
C GLN A 3 -30.65 -27.67 0.17
N ILE A 4 -31.02 -28.66 0.98
CA ILE A 4 -30.80 -28.64 2.43
C ILE A 4 -29.31 -28.84 2.73
N TRP A 5 -28.66 -29.77 2.02
CA TRP A 5 -27.21 -30.00 2.12
C TRP A 5 -26.40 -28.79 1.66
N LEU A 6 -26.79 -28.15 0.56
CA LEU A 6 -26.16 -26.91 0.11
C LEU A 6 -26.31 -25.78 1.14
N LYS A 7 -27.46 -25.68 1.81
CA LYS A 7 -27.69 -24.67 2.84
C LYS A 7 -26.83 -24.93 4.09
N LEU A 8 -26.72 -26.19 4.53
CA LEU A 8 -25.87 -26.61 5.64
C LEU A 8 -24.38 -26.43 5.36
N ILE A 9 -23.91 -26.84 4.17
CA ILE A 9 -22.51 -26.67 3.77
C ILE A 9 -22.17 -25.18 3.65
N LYS A 10 -23.04 -24.36 3.04
CA LYS A 10 -22.86 -22.92 2.99
C LYS A 10 -22.89 -22.26 4.37
N SER A 11 -23.74 -22.72 5.30
CA SER A 11 -23.75 -22.15 6.65
C SER A 11 -22.48 -22.48 7.42
N ILE A 12 -21.94 -23.69 7.24
CA ILE A 12 -20.70 -24.11 7.88
C ILE A 12 -19.50 -23.36 7.27
N SER A 13 -19.43 -23.24 5.94
CA SER A 13 -18.34 -22.53 5.28
C SER A 13 -18.35 -21.03 5.57
N ARG A 14 -19.54 -20.41 5.64
CA ARG A 14 -19.69 -18.97 5.93
C ARG A 14 -19.44 -18.65 7.39
N SER A 15 -19.89 -19.52 8.32
CA SER A 15 -19.60 -19.39 9.74
C SER A 15 -18.11 -19.46 10.07
N ALA A 16 -17.31 -20.12 9.23
CA ALA A 16 -15.87 -20.22 9.46
C ALA A 16 -15.10 -18.94 9.09
N GLN A 17 -15.68 -18.03 8.29
CA GLN A 17 -14.99 -16.83 7.78
C GLN A 17 -15.50 -15.52 8.39
N ILE A 18 -16.70 -15.50 8.97
CA ILE A 18 -17.24 -14.29 9.59
C ILE A 18 -16.45 -13.94 10.86
N ASN A 19 -16.11 -12.66 11.00
CA ASN A 19 -15.31 -12.03 12.05
C ASN A 19 -13.86 -12.52 12.16
N GLN A 20 -13.26 -12.89 11.03
CA GLN A 20 -11.85 -13.26 10.99
C GLN A 20 -10.96 -12.11 10.54
N PHE A 21 -9.81 -12.00 11.20
CA PHE A 21 -8.73 -11.11 10.79
C PHE A 21 -7.69 -11.87 9.95
N GLU A 22 -7.41 -11.35 8.77
CA GLU A 22 -6.34 -11.81 7.90
C GLU A 22 -5.28 -10.72 7.73
N PHE A 23 -4.01 -11.11 7.78
CA PHE A 23 -2.88 -10.20 7.69
C PHE A 23 -2.06 -10.55 6.46
N GLN A 24 -1.68 -9.51 5.70
CA GLN A 24 -0.94 -9.71 4.45
C GLN A 24 0.47 -10.27 4.68
N LYS A 25 1.07 -9.95 5.83
CA LYS A 25 2.41 -10.40 6.23
C LYS A 25 2.34 -11.17 7.54
N SER A 26 3.23 -12.14 7.71
CA SER A 26 3.36 -12.93 8.94
C SER A 26 4.27 -12.29 9.99
N ILE A 27 5.18 -11.41 9.56
CA ILE A 27 6.15 -10.74 10.43
C ILE A 27 5.90 -9.23 10.39
N HIS A 28 5.89 -8.62 11.57
CA HIS A 28 5.63 -7.20 11.75
C HIS A 28 6.66 -6.55 12.65
N TYR A 29 6.97 -5.29 12.37
CA TYR A 29 7.97 -4.50 13.10
C TYR A 29 7.40 -3.14 13.52
N PRO A 30 7.96 -2.50 14.57
CA PRO A 30 7.56 -1.17 14.98
C PRO A 30 7.75 -0.14 13.87
N ASP A 31 6.86 0.84 13.83
CA ASP A 31 6.81 1.94 12.87
C ASP A 31 6.63 1.51 11.40
N GLN A 32 6.24 0.26 11.16
CA GLN A 32 5.89 -0.23 9.82
C GLN A 32 4.38 -0.40 9.67
N GLU A 33 3.89 -0.07 8.48
CA GLU A 33 2.48 -0.26 8.14
C GLU A 33 2.11 -1.75 8.18
N MET A 34 1.10 -2.07 8.97
CA MET A 34 0.44 -3.36 8.99
C MET A 34 -0.91 -3.25 8.28
N GLN A 35 -1.08 -4.02 7.21
CA GLN A 35 -2.35 -4.13 6.50
C GLN A 35 -3.06 -5.41 6.93
N PHE A 36 -4.35 -5.28 7.20
CA PHE A 36 -5.20 -6.39 7.56
C PHE A 36 -6.58 -6.26 6.93
N VAL A 37 -7.26 -7.39 6.81
CA VAL A 37 -8.65 -7.48 6.35
C VAL A 37 -9.47 -8.13 7.44
N LEU A 38 -10.58 -7.49 7.79
CA LEU A 38 -11.63 -8.03 8.63
C LEU A 38 -12.78 -8.48 7.73
N PHE A 39 -13.13 -9.76 7.82
CA PHE A 39 -14.29 -10.32 7.16
C PHE A 39 -15.48 -10.20 8.12
N THR A 40 -16.49 -9.38 7.82
CA THR A 40 -17.68 -9.24 8.66
C THR A 40 -18.87 -8.71 7.87
N ASP A 41 -20.07 -9.23 8.15
CA ASP A 41 -21.33 -8.77 7.54
C ASP A 41 -21.86 -7.47 8.19
N GLU A 42 -21.09 -6.90 9.12
CA GLU A 42 -21.47 -5.69 9.83
C GLU A 42 -21.36 -4.44 8.94
N LYS A 43 -22.30 -3.49 9.13
CA LYS A 43 -22.36 -2.27 8.30
C LYS A 43 -21.28 -1.24 8.62
N GLN A 44 -20.80 -1.19 9.86
CA GLN A 44 -19.81 -0.22 10.32
C GLN A 44 -18.93 -0.84 11.41
N PRO A 45 -18.10 -1.85 11.07
CA PRO A 45 -17.27 -2.51 12.06
C PRO A 45 -16.20 -1.55 12.60
N GLY A 46 -16.11 -1.47 13.92
CA GLY A 46 -15.02 -0.80 14.62
C GLY A 46 -13.97 -1.81 15.07
N VAL A 47 -12.69 -1.52 14.87
CA VAL A 47 -11.58 -2.35 15.38
C VAL A 47 -10.80 -1.57 16.42
N MET A 48 -10.58 -2.19 17.56
CA MET A 48 -9.73 -1.68 18.62
C MET A 48 -8.47 -2.53 18.71
N VAL A 49 -7.32 -1.86 18.70
CA VAL A 49 -6.02 -2.49 18.89
C VAL A 49 -5.48 -2.12 20.27
N SER A 50 -5.23 -3.13 21.09
CA SER A 50 -4.69 -2.94 22.43
C SER A 50 -3.28 -3.50 22.57
N ASN A 51 -2.42 -2.75 23.28
CA ASN A 51 -1.09 -3.18 23.68
C ASN A 51 -0.79 -2.64 25.08
N ARG A 52 -0.54 -3.55 26.05
CA ARG A 52 -0.13 -3.38 27.46
C ARG A 52 -0.78 -2.27 28.30
N SER A 53 -0.83 -1.04 27.80
CA SER A 53 -1.37 0.14 28.48
C SER A 53 -2.10 1.12 27.56
N LYS A 54 -2.20 0.85 26.25
CA LYS A 54 -2.89 1.73 25.29
C LYS A 54 -3.84 0.92 24.42
N ALA A 55 -5.03 1.47 24.22
CA ALA A 55 -5.98 1.03 23.22
C ALA A 55 -6.12 2.13 22.16
N THR A 56 -6.08 1.74 20.89
CA THR A 56 -6.17 2.65 19.75
C THR A 56 -7.26 2.13 18.82
N ASP A 57 -8.19 3.02 18.45
CA ASP A 57 -9.20 2.70 17.46
C ASP A 57 -8.63 2.79 16.05
N VAL A 58 -8.96 1.80 15.24
CA VAL A 58 -8.52 1.70 13.84
C VAL A 58 -9.75 1.78 12.95
N TYR A 59 -9.73 2.77 12.07
CA TYR A 59 -10.78 2.96 11.07
C TYR A 59 -10.57 2.01 9.90
N LEU A 60 -11.68 1.45 9.42
CA LEU A 60 -11.70 0.48 8.33
C LEU A 60 -12.31 1.08 7.06
N LEU A 61 -11.83 0.59 5.92
CA LEU A 61 -12.32 0.93 4.59
C LEU A 61 -13.00 -0.31 4.00
N GLN A 62 -14.29 -0.19 3.67
CA GLN A 62 -15.05 -1.25 3.02
C GLN A 62 -14.58 -1.47 1.58
N SER A 63 -14.48 -2.73 1.17
CA SER A 63 -14.24 -3.08 -0.22
C SER A 63 -15.47 -2.80 -1.09
N LEU A 64 -15.24 -2.27 -2.30
CA LEU A 64 -16.30 -2.04 -3.28
C LEU A 64 -16.80 -3.32 -3.95
N ILE A 65 -15.98 -4.38 -3.95
CA ILE A 65 -16.28 -5.66 -4.60
C ILE A 65 -17.08 -6.56 -3.65
N ASP A 66 -16.72 -6.55 -2.37
CA ASP A 66 -17.31 -7.41 -1.35
C ASP A 66 -17.60 -6.58 -0.09
N GLN A 67 -18.89 -6.36 0.17
CA GLN A 67 -19.35 -5.57 1.31
C GLN A 67 -19.02 -6.22 2.66
N SER A 68 -18.67 -7.51 2.68
CA SER A 68 -18.24 -8.19 3.88
C SER A 68 -16.74 -8.02 4.17
N ASN A 69 -15.98 -7.36 3.30
CA ASN A 69 -14.54 -7.19 3.45
C ASN A 69 -14.18 -5.77 3.84
N TRP A 70 -13.50 -5.64 4.97
CA TRP A 70 -13.10 -4.36 5.55
C TRP A 70 -11.59 -4.33 5.72
N SER A 71 -10.92 -3.40 5.04
CA SER A 71 -9.47 -3.26 5.08
C SER A 71 -9.04 -2.20 6.08
N GLY A 72 -7.99 -2.48 6.85
CA GLY A 72 -7.46 -1.59 7.86
C GLY A 72 -5.96 -1.44 7.75
N LYS A 73 -5.45 -0.29 8.21
CA LYS A 73 -4.03 0.01 8.32
C LYS A 73 -3.70 0.39 9.77
N PHE A 74 -2.64 -0.19 10.30
CA PHE A 74 -2.18 0.11 11.66
C PHE A 74 -0.66 0.24 11.72
N TRP A 75 -0.18 1.19 12.52
CA TRP A 75 1.25 1.42 12.74
C TRP A 75 1.58 1.15 14.21
N PRO A 76 2.18 -0.02 14.55
CA PRO A 76 2.56 -0.32 15.92
C PRO A 76 3.74 0.57 16.33
N ALA A 77 3.59 1.35 17.40
CA ALA A 77 4.64 2.22 17.91
C ALA A 77 5.77 1.48 18.65
N GLY A 78 5.54 0.23 19.04
CA GLY A 78 6.48 -0.55 19.86
C GLY A 78 6.41 -2.03 19.57
N SER A 79 7.38 -2.78 20.12
CA SER A 79 7.41 -4.24 20.02
C SER A 79 6.57 -4.90 21.12
N GLY A 80 6.15 -6.14 20.88
CA GLY A 80 5.36 -6.94 21.80
C GLY A 80 4.01 -7.37 21.23
N TRP A 81 3.19 -7.95 22.10
CA TRP A 81 1.85 -8.43 21.76
C TRP A 81 0.88 -7.27 21.55
N HIS A 82 0.19 -7.31 20.41
CA HIS A 82 -0.92 -6.45 20.05
C HIS A 82 -2.15 -7.32 19.84
N ARG A 83 -3.26 -6.96 20.45
CA ARG A 83 -4.55 -7.64 20.29
C ARG A 83 -5.47 -6.78 19.45
N PHE A 84 -5.90 -7.34 18.33
CA PHE A 84 -6.95 -6.79 17.48
C PHE A 84 -8.29 -7.37 17.92
N SER A 85 -9.28 -6.53 18.19
CA SER A 85 -10.62 -6.97 18.59
C SER A 85 -11.68 -6.12 17.92
N SER A 86 -12.82 -6.72 17.58
CA SER A 86 -13.99 -5.94 17.19
C SER A 86 -14.52 -5.18 18.40
N GLN A 87 -14.94 -3.93 18.20
CA GLN A 87 -15.54 -3.10 19.25
C GLN A 87 -16.91 -3.63 19.70
N ILE A 88 -17.63 -4.31 18.81
CA ILE A 88 -18.97 -4.84 19.09
C ILE A 88 -18.90 -6.27 19.63
N ASP A 89 -17.95 -7.06 19.13
CA ASP A 89 -17.70 -8.42 19.60
C ASP A 89 -16.27 -8.59 20.08
N THR A 90 -16.08 -8.37 21.37
CA THR A 90 -14.79 -8.48 22.05
C THR A 90 -14.27 -9.92 22.16
N LEU A 91 -15.12 -10.92 21.92
CA LEU A 91 -14.71 -12.34 21.90
C LEU A 91 -13.99 -12.69 20.60
N ASN A 92 -14.24 -11.94 19.53
CA ASN A 92 -13.55 -12.08 18.26
C ASN A 92 -12.29 -11.22 18.26
N TYR A 93 -11.18 -11.84 18.66
CA TYR A 93 -9.87 -11.19 18.71
C TYR A 93 -8.78 -11.99 17.98
N ARG A 94 -7.75 -11.28 17.54
CA ARG A 94 -6.53 -11.84 16.98
C ARG A 94 -5.31 -11.22 17.67
N ASP A 95 -4.46 -12.09 18.20
CA ASP A 95 -3.19 -11.67 18.81
C ASP A 95 -2.05 -11.75 17.79
N ILE A 96 -1.25 -10.69 17.74
CA ILE A 96 -0.09 -10.57 16.87
C ILE A 96 1.11 -10.12 17.68
N TYR A 97 2.25 -10.74 17.40
CA TYR A 97 3.51 -10.32 17.96
C TYR A 97 4.26 -9.40 16.99
N VAL A 98 4.56 -8.18 17.45
CA VAL A 98 5.41 -7.22 16.74
C VAL A 98 6.84 -7.39 17.22
N TYR A 99 7.73 -7.81 16.33
CA TYR A 99 9.12 -8.12 16.66
C TYR A 99 9.97 -6.85 16.81
N PRO A 100 10.95 -6.81 17.72
CA PRO A 100 11.91 -5.70 17.78
C PRO A 100 12.60 -5.46 16.44
N LYS A 101 12.92 -4.20 16.10
CA LYS A 101 13.52 -3.81 14.81
C LYS A 101 14.82 -4.57 14.48
N GLN A 102 15.57 -4.99 15.50
CA GLN A 102 16.86 -5.68 15.36
C GLN A 102 16.71 -7.19 15.12
N THR A 103 15.51 -7.75 15.25
CA THR A 103 15.27 -9.17 15.01
C THR A 103 15.02 -9.42 13.52
N TRP A 104 15.46 -10.58 13.01
CA TRP A 104 15.21 -11.02 11.63
C TRP A 104 15.70 -10.04 10.53
N GLN A 105 16.81 -9.34 10.77
CA GLN A 105 17.38 -8.38 9.81
C GLN A 105 17.63 -8.98 8.42
N SER A 106 18.11 -10.24 8.36
CA SER A 106 18.32 -10.94 7.09
C SER A 106 17.02 -11.10 6.30
N HIS A 107 15.90 -11.39 6.97
CA HIS A 107 14.58 -11.49 6.37
C HIS A 107 14.11 -10.13 5.83
N GLN A 108 14.26 -9.06 6.63
CA GLN A 108 13.90 -7.70 6.18
C GLN A 108 14.68 -7.29 4.93
N VAL A 109 16.00 -7.55 4.91
CA VAL A 109 16.85 -7.24 3.75
C VAL A 109 16.41 -8.05 2.52
N ALA A 110 16.05 -9.34 2.70
CA ALA A 110 15.55 -10.18 1.62
C ALA A 110 14.21 -9.67 1.06
N GLU A 111 13.23 -9.35 1.92
CA GLU A 111 11.95 -8.78 1.50
C GLU A 111 12.12 -7.45 0.76
N ASN A 112 12.96 -6.55 1.28
CA ASN A 112 13.21 -5.26 0.67
C ASN A 112 13.87 -5.41 -0.72
N ARG A 113 14.83 -6.34 -0.86
CA ARG A 113 15.43 -6.64 -2.16
C ARG A 113 14.39 -7.16 -3.15
N GLN A 114 13.52 -8.09 -2.73
CA GLN A 114 12.48 -8.65 -3.59
C GLN A 114 11.46 -7.58 -4.00
N SER A 115 11.02 -6.73 -3.06
CA SER A 115 10.11 -5.61 -3.35
C SER A 115 10.71 -4.63 -4.36
N ASN A 116 11.97 -4.25 -4.18
CA ASN A 116 12.68 -3.35 -5.10
C ASN A 116 12.86 -3.98 -6.49
N GLN A 117 13.17 -5.27 -6.57
CA GLN A 117 13.24 -5.99 -7.85
C GLN A 117 11.90 -5.98 -8.57
N ASN A 118 10.82 -6.32 -7.89
CA ASN A 118 9.47 -6.33 -8.47
C ASN A 118 9.05 -4.93 -8.98
N GLN A 119 9.39 -3.87 -8.24
CA GLN A 119 9.13 -2.49 -8.68
C GLN A 119 10.00 -2.09 -9.88
N SER A 120 11.28 -2.48 -9.90
CA SER A 120 12.18 -2.17 -11.02
C SER A 120 11.76 -2.85 -12.33
N VAL A 121 11.23 -4.08 -12.27
CA VAL A 121 10.67 -4.79 -13.44
C VAL A 121 9.35 -4.15 -13.92
N ALA A 122 8.56 -3.55 -13.03
CA ALA A 122 7.38 -2.78 -13.44
C ALA A 122 7.74 -1.46 -14.15
N ILE A 123 8.93 -0.91 -13.89
CA ILE A 123 9.50 0.25 -14.59
C ILE A 123 10.38 -0.23 -15.77
N THR A 124 9.89 -1.24 -16.51
CA THR A 124 10.40 -1.55 -17.86
C THR A 124 9.52 -0.87 -18.92
N GLY A 125 8.87 0.25 -18.58
CA GLY A 125 8.46 1.24 -19.57
C GLY A 125 9.73 1.95 -20.02
N SER A 126 10.02 1.92 -21.32
CA SER A 126 11.25 2.49 -21.88
C SER A 126 11.50 3.87 -21.28
N ALA A 127 12.57 4.02 -20.52
CA ALA A 127 13.09 5.33 -20.23
C ALA A 127 13.30 5.97 -21.59
N GLN A 128 12.47 6.95 -21.96
CA GLN A 128 12.77 7.78 -23.12
C GLN A 128 14.05 8.51 -22.77
N ILE A 129 15.15 7.96 -23.25
CA ILE A 129 16.44 8.63 -23.29
C ILE A 129 16.15 9.87 -24.13
N LYS A 130 15.90 11.00 -23.47
CA LYS A 130 15.99 12.30 -24.13
C LYS A 130 17.44 12.44 -24.49
N GLU A 131 17.78 12.04 -25.71
CA GLU A 131 19.06 12.39 -26.29
C GLU A 131 19.14 13.92 -26.26
N ASN A 132 20.14 14.43 -25.56
CA ASN A 132 20.49 15.84 -25.64
C ASN A 132 21.00 16.06 -27.07
N VAL A 133 20.10 16.45 -27.95
CA VAL A 133 20.49 16.90 -29.29
C VAL A 133 21.25 18.20 -29.08
N GLU A 134 22.56 18.17 -29.32
CA GLU A 134 23.38 19.37 -29.33
C GLU A 134 22.86 20.29 -30.43
N ILE A 135 22.26 21.41 -30.03
CA ILE A 135 21.82 22.43 -30.97
C ILE A 135 23.08 23.01 -31.62
N GLU A 136 23.22 22.82 -32.93
CA GLU A 136 24.37 23.34 -33.68
C GLU A 136 24.45 24.86 -33.53
N ARG A 137 25.59 25.33 -33.02
CA ARG A 137 25.85 26.77 -32.77
C ARG A 137 25.70 27.64 -34.03
N ILE A 138 25.76 27.05 -35.22
CA ILE A 138 25.65 27.73 -36.50
C ILE A 138 24.31 28.48 -36.66
N TRP A 139 23.22 27.91 -36.12
CA TRP A 139 21.89 28.52 -36.21
C TRP A 139 21.79 29.84 -35.46
N PHE A 140 22.48 29.94 -34.31
CA PHE A 140 22.54 31.17 -33.54
C PHE A 140 23.24 32.29 -34.32
N TYR A 141 24.33 31.97 -35.02
CA TYR A 141 25.06 32.94 -35.84
C TYR A 141 24.26 33.38 -37.06
N LEU A 142 23.56 32.46 -37.74
CA LEU A 142 22.71 32.80 -38.88
C LEU A 142 21.58 33.77 -38.49
N LEU A 143 20.89 33.48 -37.37
CA LEU A 143 19.82 34.34 -36.89
C LEU A 143 20.35 35.73 -36.49
N THR A 144 21.50 35.79 -35.83
CA THR A 144 22.15 37.06 -35.46
C THR A 144 22.59 37.85 -36.70
N PHE A 145 23.11 37.17 -37.72
CA PHE A 145 23.54 37.80 -38.96
C PHE A 145 22.36 38.40 -39.75
N ILE A 146 21.23 37.70 -39.79
CA ILE A 146 19.99 38.21 -40.41
C ILE A 146 19.50 39.46 -39.68
N LEU A 147 19.57 39.50 -38.34
CA LEU A 147 19.19 40.69 -37.56
C LEU A 147 20.10 41.88 -37.88
N PHE A 148 21.41 41.69 -38.00
CA PHE A 148 22.32 42.76 -38.40
C PHE A 148 22.08 43.25 -39.83
N LEU A 149 21.78 42.34 -40.76
CA LEU A 149 21.41 42.71 -42.13
C LEU A 149 20.14 43.57 -42.17
N LEU A 150 19.12 43.20 -41.38
CA LEU A 150 17.88 43.97 -41.29
C LEU A 150 18.12 45.36 -40.68
N LEU A 151 18.89 45.44 -39.59
CA LEU A 151 19.23 46.70 -38.94
C LEU A 151 19.99 47.63 -39.90
N TRP A 152 20.92 47.08 -40.68
CA TRP A 152 21.66 47.86 -41.68
C TRP A 152 20.79 48.31 -42.86
N LEU A 153 19.77 47.53 -43.21
CA LEU A 153 18.82 47.90 -44.26
C LEU A 153 17.92 49.06 -43.80
N GLU A 154 17.53 49.07 -42.52
CA GLU A 154 16.70 50.13 -41.92
C GLU A 154 17.39 51.49 -41.96
N GLU A 155 18.70 51.57 -41.73
CA GLU A 155 19.43 52.85 -41.77
C GLU A 155 19.48 53.46 -43.18
N LYS A 156 19.26 52.66 -44.23
CA LYS A 156 19.33 53.10 -45.63
C LYS A 156 17.99 53.45 -46.27
N PHE A 157 16.88 53.19 -45.60
CA PHE A 157 15.52 53.52 -46.06
C PHE A 157 14.87 54.54 -45.13
#